data_AF-A0A354BH73-F1
#
_entry.id   AF-A0A354BH73-F1
#
_cell.length_a   1.000
_cell.length_b   1.000
_cell.length_c   1.000
_cell.angle_alpha   90.00
_cell.angle_beta   90.00
_cell.angle_gamma   90.00
#
_symmetry.space_group_name_H-M   'P 1'
#
loop_
_entity.id
_entity.type
_entity.pdbx_description
1 polymer ?
#
loop_
_entity_poly.entity_id
_entity_poly.type
_entity_poly.pdbx_seq_one_letter_code
_entity_poly.pdbx_strand_id
1 'polypeptide(L)'
;VRLNKVVLSKVGERSRYLKLTLSPLKTSSGLDIVLMGEDITEYLALEHDLSQAQKLESLGQLAAGVAHEINTPTQFVGDNLRFLSDAFTDIGTVLDRHHTLLTSAKTGLPQQEAIERCEDEARRVDLEYLQEEVPKAIAQS
;
A
#
# COMPACT_ATOMS: atom_id res chain seq x y z
N VAL A 1 -12.29 -32.76 38.50
CA VAL A 1 -11.05 -32.11 38.01
C VAL A 1 -10.99 -32.22 36.50
N ARG A 2 -10.65 -31.15 35.78
CA ARG A 2 -10.48 -31.17 34.32
C ARG A 2 -9.04 -30.78 33.99
N LEU A 3 -8.36 -31.61 33.19
CA LEU A 3 -7.03 -31.35 32.65
C LEU A 3 -7.18 -31.17 31.16
N ASN A 4 -7.03 -29.94 30.68
CA ASN A 4 -7.41 -29.57 29.32
C ASN A 4 -6.35 -29.95 28.26
N LYS A 5 -5.11 -30.20 28.67
CA LYS A 5 -4.01 -30.55 27.76
C LYS A 5 -2.96 -31.38 28.49
N VAL A 6 -3.03 -32.69 28.33
CA VAL A 6 -2.04 -33.66 28.81
C VAL A 6 -1.26 -34.16 27.60
N VAL A 7 0.07 -34.01 27.62
CA VAL A 7 0.93 -34.46 26.53
C VAL A 7 1.33 -35.91 26.79
N LEU A 8 1.01 -36.79 25.85
CA LEU A 8 1.54 -38.13 25.78
C LEU A 8 2.61 -38.17 24.70
N SER A 9 3.86 -38.32 25.11
CA SER A 9 4.98 -38.59 24.21
C SER A 9 5.55 -39.98 24.51
N LYS A 10 5.71 -40.79 23.47
CA LYS A 10 6.40 -42.08 23.53
C LYS A 10 7.61 -42.02 22.60
N VAL A 11 8.75 -42.54 23.06
CA VAL A 11 10.01 -42.49 22.30
C VAL A 11 9.81 -43.15 20.94
N GLY A 12 10.02 -42.38 19.86
CA GLY A 12 9.83 -42.83 18.47
C GLY A 12 8.42 -42.64 17.90
N GLU A 13 7.46 -42.12 18.67
CA GLU A 13 6.09 -41.87 18.20
C GLU A 13 5.72 -40.37 18.26
N ARG A 14 4.72 -39.97 17.45
CA ARG A 14 4.20 -38.60 17.44
C ARG A 14 3.49 -38.30 18.76
N SER A 15 3.80 -37.16 19.37
CA SER A 15 3.11 -36.69 20.58
C SER A 15 1.61 -36.56 20.35
N ARG A 16 0.81 -37.01 21.33
CA ARG A 16 -0.65 -36.87 21.37
C ARG A 16 -1.05 -35.93 22.50
N TYR A 17 -2.14 -35.21 22.29
CA TYR A 17 -2.74 -34.34 23.29
C TYR A 17 -4.05 -34.94 23.77
N LEU A 18 -4.15 -35.22 25.06
CA LEU A 18 -5.37 -35.70 25.69
C LEU A 18 -6.01 -34.62 26.55
N LYS A 19 -7.33 -34.59 26.51
CA LYS A 19 -8.16 -33.90 27.50
C LYS A 19 -8.70 -34.94 28.47
N LEU A 20 -8.40 -34.77 29.75
CA LEU A 20 -8.83 -35.70 30.80
C LEU A 20 -9.86 -35.02 31.71
N THR A 21 -10.97 -35.70 31.94
CA THR A 21 -11.99 -35.28 32.91
C THR A 21 -12.13 -36.35 33.98
N LEU A 22 -11.90 -35.96 35.23
CA LEU A 22 -12.11 -36.78 36.41
C LEU A 22 -13.34 -36.27 37.16
N SER A 23 -14.36 -37.12 37.25
CA SER A 23 -15.62 -36.81 37.91
C SER A 23 -15.84 -37.80 39.06
N PRO A 24 -15.87 -37.34 40.32
CA PRO A 24 -16.20 -38.21 41.44
C PRO A 24 -17.68 -38.61 41.35
N LEU A 25 -17.96 -39.89 41.60
CA LEU A 25 -19.29 -40.47 41.65
C LEU A 25 -19.48 -41.14 43.00
N LYS A 26 -20.51 -40.75 43.75
CA LYS A 26 -20.84 -41.41 45.02
C LYS A 26 -21.72 -42.61 44.73
N THR A 27 -21.27 -43.80 45.11
CA THR A 27 -21.99 -45.07 44.96
C THR A 27 -22.41 -45.62 46.33
N SER A 28 -23.28 -46.63 46.36
CA SER A 28 -23.71 -47.29 47.60
C SER A 28 -22.56 -47.98 48.36
N SER A 29 -21.43 -48.23 47.68
CA SER A 29 -20.21 -48.86 48.19
C SER A 29 -19.10 -47.87 48.57
N GLY A 30 -19.22 -46.57 48.24
CA GLY A 30 -18.19 -45.58 48.55
C GLY A 30 -18.11 -44.39 47.58
N LEU A 31 -16.91 -43.80 47.48
CA LEU A 31 -16.59 -42.74 46.52
C LEU A 31 -15.78 -43.36 45.37
N ASP A 32 -16.36 -43.38 44.18
CA ASP A 32 -15.69 -43.81 42.95
C ASP A 32 -15.28 -42.59 42.12
N ILE A 33 -14.34 -42.78 41.18
CA ILE A 33 -13.92 -41.74 40.24
C ILE A 33 -14.10 -42.26 38.82
N VAL A 34 -14.87 -41.54 38.03
CA VAL A 34 -14.98 -41.77 36.58
C VAL A 34 -13.92 -40.91 35.90
N LEU A 35 -13.03 -41.56 35.14
CA LEU A 35 -12.04 -40.92 34.30
C LEU A 35 -12.44 -41.07 32.83
N MET A 36 -12.57 -39.93 32.15
CA MET A 36 -12.82 -39.87 30.70
C MET A 36 -11.63 -39.19 30.03
N GLY A 37 -11.17 -39.76 28.91
CA GLY A 37 -10.10 -39.22 28.09
C GLY A 37 -10.53 -39.04 26.64
N GLU A 38 -10.20 -37.90 26.05
CA GLU A 38 -10.45 -37.56 24.66
C GLU A 38 -9.13 -37.17 24.00
N ASP A 39 -8.83 -37.77 22.83
CA ASP A 39 -7.68 -37.34 22.02
C ASP A 39 -8.07 -36.08 21.23
N ILE A 40 -7.41 -34.97 21.55
CA ILE A 40 -7.63 -33.65 20.96
C ILE A 40 -6.49 -33.24 20.02
N THR A 41 -5.65 -34.19 19.59
CA THR A 41 -4.47 -33.89 18.77
C THR A 41 -4.84 -33.24 17.43
N GLU A 42 -5.81 -33.81 16.72
CA GLU A 42 -6.27 -33.27 15.43
C GLU A 42 -7.02 -31.95 15.60
N TYR A 43 -7.82 -31.83 16.67
CA TYR A 43 -8.51 -30.59 17.00
C TYR A 43 -7.52 -29.44 17.21
N LEU A 44 -6.48 -29.64 18.03
CA LEU A 44 -5.46 -28.61 18.28
C LEU A 44 -4.62 -28.29 17.03
N ALA A 45 -4.39 -29.26 16.15
CA ALA A 45 -3.72 -29.02 14.87
C ALA A 45 -4.57 -28.14 13.97
N LEU A 46 -5.87 -28.44 13.82
CA LEU A 46 -6.80 -27.62 13.05
C LEU A 46 -6.99 -26.22 13.63
N GLU A 47 -7.05 -26.08 14.95
CA GLU A 47 -7.14 -24.79 15.64
C GLU A 47 -5.88 -23.94 15.39
N HIS A 48 -4.70 -24.58 15.41
CA HIS A 48 -3.45 -23.93 15.05
C HIS A 48 -3.45 -23.47 13.58
N ASP A 49 -3.83 -24.34 12.66
CA ASP A 49 -3.86 -24.05 11.23
C ASP A 49 -4.86 -22.93 10.91
N LEU A 50 -6.03 -22.94 11.55
CA LEU A 50 -7.03 -21.88 11.44
C LEU A 50 -6.48 -20.55 11.96
N SER A 51 -5.84 -20.55 13.14
CA SER A 51 -5.21 -19.35 13.68
C SER A 51 -4.11 -18.81 12.76
N GLN A 52 -3.32 -19.70 12.15
CA GLN A 52 -2.30 -19.32 11.19
C GLN A 52 -2.91 -18.73 9.91
N ALA A 53 -3.97 -19.32 9.38
CA ALA A 53 -4.70 -18.82 8.21
C ALA A 53 -5.28 -17.42 8.46
N GLN A 54 -5.91 -17.18 9.61
CA GLN A 54 -6.45 -15.87 9.99
C GLN A 54 -5.35 -14.80 10.11
N LYS A 55 -4.18 -15.16 10.65
CA LYS A 55 -3.02 -14.26 10.72
C LYS A 55 -2.52 -13.89 9.32
N LEU A 56 -2.44 -14.88 8.41
CA LEU A 56 -2.02 -14.66 7.03
C LEU A 56 -3.03 -13.79 6.27
N GLU A 57 -4.33 -14.01 6.47
CA GLU A 57 -5.39 -13.17 5.90
C GLU A 57 -5.27 -11.73 6.38
N SER A 58 -5.14 -11.53 7.70
CA SER A 58 -4.97 -10.20 8.29
C SER A 58 -3.71 -9.51 7.77
N LEU A 59 -2.62 -10.26 7.61
CA LEU A 59 -1.37 -9.76 7.03
C LEU A 59 -1.55 -9.37 5.56
N GLY A 60 -2.31 -10.16 4.78
CA GLY A 60 -2.62 -9.86 3.39
C GLY A 60 -3.45 -8.59 3.23
N GLN A 61 -4.46 -8.39 4.09
CA GLN A 61 -5.27 -7.17 4.11
C GLN A 61 -4.42 -5.95 4.48
N LEU A 62 -3.58 -6.07 5.51
CA LEU A 62 -2.68 -4.98 5.92
C LEU A 62 -1.65 -4.66 4.83
N ALA A 63 -1.06 -5.67 4.19
CA ALA A 63 -0.15 -5.49 3.08
C ALA A 63 -0.81 -4.78 1.88
N ALA A 64 -2.07 -5.13 1.57
CA ALA A 64 -2.84 -4.46 0.52
C ALA A 64 -3.12 -2.98 0.88
N GLY A 65 -3.46 -2.70 2.14
CA GLY A 65 -3.65 -1.34 2.65
C GLY A 65 -2.37 -0.51 2.55
N VAL A 66 -1.25 -1.04 3.04
CA VAL A 66 0.07 -0.40 2.95
C VAL A 66 0.48 -0.17 1.49
N ALA A 67 0.25 -1.14 0.61
CA ALA A 67 0.53 -0.97 -0.82
C ALA A 67 -0.32 0.15 -1.43
N HIS A 68 -1.60 0.26 -1.07
CA HIS A 68 -2.47 1.34 -1.54
C HIS A 68 -2.02 2.71 -1.04
N GLU A 69 -1.65 2.82 0.24
CA GLU A 69 -1.15 4.06 0.84
C GLU A 69 0.22 4.50 0.29
N ILE A 70 1.06 3.56 -0.17
CA ILE A 70 2.33 3.87 -0.86
C ILE A 70 2.09 4.25 -2.33
N ASN A 71 1.19 3.55 -3.01
CA ASN A 71 0.93 3.79 -4.43
C ASN A 71 0.34 5.18 -4.68
N THR A 72 -0.54 5.66 -3.79
CA THR A 72 -1.21 6.95 -3.95
C THR A 72 -0.24 8.14 -4.04
N PRO A 73 0.67 8.40 -3.07
CA PRO A 73 1.65 9.48 -3.18
C PRO A 73 2.63 9.25 -4.34
N THR A 74 2.99 7.99 -4.63
CA THR A 74 3.85 7.67 -5.79
C THR A 74 3.20 8.09 -7.10
N GLN A 75 1.89 7.87 -7.24
CA GLN A 75 1.13 8.30 -8.41
C GLN A 75 1.07 9.83 -8.50
N PHE A 76 0.82 10.54 -7.40
CA PHE A 76 0.85 12.00 -7.38
C PHE A 76 2.20 12.57 -7.83
N VAL A 77 3.31 12.02 -7.32
CA VAL A 77 4.66 12.40 -7.77
C VAL A 77 4.84 12.13 -9.26
N GLY A 78 4.40 10.97 -9.75
CA GLY A 78 4.50 10.62 -11.18
C GLY A 78 3.70 11.55 -12.09
N ASP A 79 2.48 11.91 -11.69
CA ASP A 79 1.62 12.82 -12.45
C ASP A 79 2.16 14.26 -12.43
N ASN A 80 2.68 14.73 -11.29
CA ASN A 80 3.36 16.03 -11.20
C ASN A 80 4.60 16.08 -12.09
N LEU A 81 5.43 15.03 -12.09
CA LEU A 81 6.61 14.96 -12.96
C LEU A 81 6.24 14.99 -14.45
N ARG A 82 5.14 14.32 -14.84
CA ARG A 82 4.65 14.37 -16.22
C ARG A 82 4.19 15.79 -16.58
N PHE A 83 3.37 16.40 -15.74
CA PHE A 83 2.92 17.78 -15.91
C PHE A 83 4.11 18.75 -16.05
N LEU A 84 5.13 18.64 -15.18
CA LEU A 84 6.32 19.48 -15.23
C LEU A 84 7.14 19.27 -16.51
N SER A 85 7.20 18.04 -17.03
CA SER A 85 7.85 17.74 -18.31
C SER A 85 7.15 18.42 -19.49
N ASP A 86 5.81 18.37 -19.51
CA ASP A 86 5.00 19.00 -20.55
C ASP A 86 5.12 20.53 -20.46
N ALA A 87 4.97 21.10 -19.26
CA ALA A 87 5.15 22.52 -18.99
C ALA A 87 6.53 23.03 -19.39
N PHE A 88 7.59 22.26 -19.12
CA PHE A 88 8.96 22.63 -19.52
C PHE A 88 9.10 22.68 -21.04
N THR A 89 8.49 21.75 -21.75
CA THR A 89 8.48 21.74 -23.22
C THR A 89 7.77 22.97 -23.77
N ASP A 90 6.58 23.27 -23.24
CA ASP A 90 5.77 24.42 -23.66
C ASP A 90 6.46 25.75 -23.38
N ILE A 91 7.01 25.95 -22.18
CA ILE A 91 7.80 27.13 -21.83
C ILE A 91 9.02 27.26 -22.76
N GLY A 92 9.68 26.15 -23.08
CA GLY A 92 10.78 26.11 -24.03
C GLY A 92 10.40 26.70 -25.40
N THR A 93 9.22 26.35 -25.92
CA THR A 93 8.74 26.90 -27.21
C THR A 93 8.55 28.42 -27.16
N VAL A 94 8.04 28.96 -26.06
CA VAL A 94 7.87 30.41 -25.86
C VAL A 94 9.23 31.11 -25.77
N LEU A 95 10.19 30.52 -25.05
CA LEU A 95 11.55 31.05 -24.95
C LEU A 95 12.24 31.12 -26.32
N ASP A 96 12.06 30.10 -27.17
CA ASP A 96 12.60 30.09 -28.55
C ASP A 96 11.98 31.21 -29.41
N ARG A 97 10.67 31.47 -29.25
CA ARG A 97 10.00 32.60 -29.93
C ARG A 97 10.55 33.94 -29.44
N HIS A 98 10.72 34.12 -28.13
CA HIS A 98 11.35 35.32 -27.59
C HIS A 98 12.77 35.51 -28.11
N HIS A 99 13.56 34.45 -28.22
CA HIS A 99 14.91 34.51 -28.77
C HIS A 99 14.91 34.97 -30.25
N THR A 100 13.97 34.46 -31.04
CA THR A 100 13.78 34.86 -32.44
C THR A 100 13.38 36.32 -32.57
N LEU A 101 12.47 36.79 -31.70
CA LEU A 101 12.04 38.19 -31.64
C LEU A 101 13.20 39.12 -31.28
N LEU A 102 13.97 38.79 -30.24
CA LEU A 102 15.15 39.56 -29.81
C LEU A 102 16.20 39.64 -30.91
N THR A 103 16.40 38.56 -31.67
CA THR A 103 17.33 38.55 -32.80
C THR A 103 16.86 39.45 -33.93
N SER A 104 15.57 39.36 -34.30
CA SER A 104 14.97 40.21 -35.34
C SER A 104 15.00 41.69 -34.99
N ALA A 105 14.80 42.01 -33.70
CA ALA A 105 14.90 43.37 -33.20
C ALA A 105 16.32 43.95 -33.33
N LYS A 106 17.35 43.14 -33.05
CA LYS A 106 18.75 43.54 -33.20
C LYS A 106 19.16 43.77 -34.65
N THR A 107 18.56 43.06 -35.60
CA THR A 107 18.87 43.18 -37.04
C THR A 107 18.05 44.25 -37.75
N GLY A 108 17.17 44.98 -37.04
CA GLY A 108 16.34 46.04 -37.62
C GLY A 108 15.22 45.54 -38.54
N LEU A 109 14.86 44.26 -38.44
CA LEU A 109 13.74 43.69 -39.19
C LEU A 109 12.39 44.13 -38.58
N PRO A 110 11.29 44.13 -39.36
CA PRO A 110 9.95 44.43 -38.85
C PRO A 110 9.57 43.50 -37.69
N GLN A 111 9.22 44.08 -36.54
CA GLN A 111 8.96 43.33 -35.31
C GLN A 111 7.48 43.01 -35.08
N GLN A 112 6.56 43.71 -35.75
CA GLN A 112 5.12 43.58 -35.50
C GLN A 112 4.64 42.13 -35.62
N GLU A 113 4.93 41.47 -36.74
CA GLU A 113 4.53 40.08 -36.98
C GLU A 113 5.22 39.10 -36.01
N ALA A 114 6.48 39.39 -35.63
CA ALA A 114 7.21 38.57 -34.68
C ALA A 114 6.66 38.70 -33.25
N ILE A 115 6.20 39.90 -32.86
CA ILE A 115 5.54 40.17 -31.58
C ILE A 115 4.21 39.43 -31.53
N GLU A 116 3.38 39.56 -32.56
CA GLU A 116 2.08 38.88 -32.67
C GLU A 116 2.23 37.36 -32.54
N ARG A 117 3.18 36.76 -33.27
CA ARG A 117 3.48 35.33 -33.16
C ARG A 117 3.96 34.91 -31.77
N CYS A 118 4.70 35.78 -31.07
CA CYS A 118 5.20 35.50 -29.72
C CYS A 118 4.05 35.51 -28.71
N GLU A 119 3.15 36.50 -28.81
CA GLU A 119 1.95 36.59 -27.98
C GLU A 119 0.98 35.44 -28.25
N ASP A 120 0.81 35.05 -29.52
CA ASP A 120 -0.03 33.92 -29.90
C ASP A 120 0.50 32.61 -29.33
N GLU A 121 1.82 32.39 -29.36
CA GLU A 121 2.43 31.21 -28.75
C GLU A 121 2.24 31.20 -27.23
N ALA A 122 2.46 32.33 -26.56
CA ALA A 122 2.26 32.45 -25.12
C ALA A 122 0.80 32.20 -24.70
N ARG A 123 -0.17 32.66 -25.51
CA ARG A 123 -1.60 32.35 -25.33
C ARG A 123 -1.91 30.88 -25.61
N ARG A 124 -1.30 30.30 -26.66
CA ARG A 124 -1.53 28.89 -27.07
C ARG A 124 -1.14 27.91 -25.97
N VAL A 125 -0.02 28.15 -25.29
CA VAL A 125 0.48 27.29 -24.20
C VAL A 125 -0.06 27.66 -22.83
N ASP A 126 -0.92 28.68 -22.73
CA ASP A 126 -1.43 29.22 -21.47
C ASP A 126 -0.31 29.53 -20.45
N LEU A 127 0.60 30.43 -20.86
CA LEU A 127 1.80 30.74 -20.08
C LEU A 127 1.48 31.24 -18.66
N GLU A 128 0.38 31.96 -18.48
CA GLU A 128 -0.07 32.44 -17.15
C GLU A 128 -0.43 31.26 -16.24
N TYR A 129 -1.21 30.30 -16.74
CA TYR A 129 -1.52 29.06 -16.02
C TYR A 129 -0.26 28.28 -15.65
N LEU A 130 0.67 28.10 -16.60
CA LEU A 130 1.91 27.36 -16.33
C LEU A 130 2.77 28.06 -15.26
N GLN A 131 2.84 29.40 -15.27
CA GLN A 131 3.59 30.16 -14.26
C GLN A 131 2.98 30.02 -12.86
N GLU A 132 1.66 29.87 -12.74
CA GLU A 132 0.99 29.66 -11.46
C GLU A 132 1.06 28.21 -10.98
N GLU A 133 0.90 27.23 -11.86
CA GLU A 133 0.77 25.82 -11.48
C GLU A 133 2.10 25.10 -11.36
N VAL A 134 3.14 25.43 -12.15
CA VAL A 134 4.46 24.80 -12.04
C VAL A 134 5.04 24.90 -10.61
N PRO A 135 5.03 26.08 -9.95
CA PRO A 135 5.48 26.17 -8.56
C PRO A 135 4.64 25.35 -7.59
N LYS A 136 3.31 25.27 -7.80
CA LYS A 136 2.41 24.49 -6.95
C LYS A 136 2.69 22.99 -7.09
N ALA A 137 2.88 22.49 -8.31
CA ALA A 137 3.20 21.08 -8.56
C ALA A 137 4.52 20.66 -7.89
N ILE A 138 5.53 21.54 -7.87
CA ILE A 138 6.79 21.28 -7.17
C ILE A 138 6.60 21.28 -5.65
N ALA A 139 5.80 22.21 -5.10
CA ALA A 139 5.57 22.32 -3.66
C ALA A 139 4.64 21.23 -3.10
N GLN A 140 3.80 20.63 -3.94
CA GLN A 140 2.85 19.56 -3.59
C GLN A 140 3.42 18.15 -3.76
N SER A 141 4.69 18.03 -4.19
CA SER A 141 5.40 16.76 -4.37
C SER A 141 6.19 16.33 -3.13
#